data_AF-A0AAV3Z1Q4-F1
#
_entry.id   AF-A0AAV3Z1Q4-F1
#
_cell.length_a   1.000
_cell.length_b   1.000
_cell.length_c   1.000
_cell.angle_alpha   90.00
_cell.angle_beta   90.00
_cell.angle_gamma   90.00
#
_symmetry.space_group_name_H-M   'P 1'
#
loop_
_entity.id
_entity.type
_entity.pdbx_description
1 polymer ?
#
loop_
_entity_poly.entity_id
_entity_poly.type
_entity_poly.pdbx_seq_one_letter_code
_entity_poly.pdbx_strand_id
1 'polypeptide(L)'
;MTAFIPIDRCYKENGCLEILEGSHKCGRIKHNLQTSQTGADLDRVEHLKAVCPHRVVEMDAGDCLFFHCNLLHTSGTNVSDTKRWALIPCYNLRSNNPIYEHHHPQYTPLHKVPDTAIMDCQNFDDLSGKIFNVPEEDKTVNAKMN
;
A
#
# COMPACT_ATOMS: atom_id res chain seq x y z
N MET A 1 2.36 8.43 4.07
CA MET A 1 0.88 8.53 4.10
C MET A 1 0.37 7.83 2.87
N THR A 2 -0.72 7.08 2.99
CA THR A 2 -1.34 6.38 1.87
C THR A 2 -2.70 7.00 1.61
N ALA A 3 -3.06 7.19 0.34
CA ALA A 3 -4.45 7.38 -0.05
C ALA A 3 -4.94 6.08 -0.70
N PHE A 4 -6.12 5.62 -0.31
CA PHE A 4 -6.77 4.45 -0.87
C PHE A 4 -8.06 4.91 -1.53
N ILE A 5 -8.15 4.67 -2.84
CA ILE A 5 -9.25 5.14 -3.70
C ILE A 5 -9.90 3.90 -4.34
N PRO A 6 -11.03 3.41 -3.84
CA PRO A 6 -11.81 2.36 -4.50
C PRO A 6 -12.26 2.80 -5.90
N ILE A 7 -11.95 1.98 -6.90
CA ILE A 7 -12.48 2.12 -8.28
C ILE A 7 -13.83 1.40 -8.35
N ASP A 8 -13.95 0.25 -7.70
CA ASP A 8 -15.20 -0.47 -7.51
C ASP A 8 -15.66 -0.35 -6.04
N ARG A 9 -16.94 -0.60 -5.77
CA ARG A 9 -17.47 -0.70 -4.40
C ARG A 9 -16.59 -1.62 -3.54
N CYS A 10 -16.24 -1.17 -2.34
CA CYS A 10 -15.29 -1.84 -1.46
C CYS A 10 -15.94 -2.06 -0.09
N TYR A 11 -16.62 -3.19 0.08
CA TYR A 11 -17.44 -3.54 1.25
C TYR A 11 -16.97 -4.86 1.87
N LYS A 12 -17.52 -5.20 3.06
CA LYS A 12 -17.10 -6.38 3.80
C LYS A 12 -17.15 -7.66 2.97
N GLU A 13 -18.19 -7.83 2.15
CA GLU A 13 -18.40 -9.05 1.35
C GLU A 13 -17.32 -9.26 0.29
N ASN A 14 -16.74 -8.19 -0.24
CA ASN A 14 -15.74 -8.23 -1.32
C ASN A 14 -14.32 -7.88 -0.88
N GLY A 15 -14.05 -7.97 0.43
CA GLY A 15 -12.71 -7.84 0.99
C GLY A 15 -12.25 -6.40 1.16
N CYS A 16 -13.08 -5.54 1.73
CA CYS A 16 -12.67 -4.17 2.06
C CYS A 16 -11.52 -4.11 3.07
N LEU A 17 -11.03 -2.90 3.31
CA LEU A 17 -9.97 -2.66 4.27
C LEU A 17 -10.48 -2.90 5.70
N GLU A 18 -9.68 -3.59 6.50
CA GLU A 18 -9.85 -3.72 7.93
C GLU A 18 -8.66 -3.07 8.64
N ILE A 19 -8.91 -2.33 9.71
CA ILE A 19 -7.88 -1.58 10.42
C ILE A 19 -7.94 -1.84 11.92
N LEU A 20 -6.79 -1.70 12.58
CA LEU A 20 -6.74 -1.52 14.04
C LEU A 20 -6.67 -0.01 14.34
N GLU A 21 -7.81 0.56 14.72
CA GLU A 21 -7.97 1.99 14.97
C GLU A 21 -6.97 2.48 16.03
N GLY A 22 -6.26 3.57 15.72
CA GLY A 22 -5.24 4.13 16.63
C GLY A 22 -3.87 3.44 16.62
N SER A 23 -3.72 2.29 15.97
CA SER A 23 -2.45 1.52 15.96
C SER A 23 -1.24 2.28 15.39
N HIS A 24 -1.48 3.30 14.56
CA HIS A 24 -0.43 4.19 14.04
C HIS A 24 0.34 4.94 15.15
N LYS A 25 -0.23 5.04 16.36
CA LYS A 25 0.41 5.66 17.54
C LYS A 25 1.29 4.69 18.32
N CYS A 26 1.30 3.40 17.96
CA CYS A 26 2.01 2.34 18.70
C CYS A 26 3.48 2.15 18.27
N GLY A 27 4.02 3.12 17.52
CA GLY A 27 5.38 3.10 16.98
C GLY A 27 5.53 2.22 15.73
N ARG A 28 6.74 2.17 15.19
CA ARG A 28 7.07 1.33 14.03
C ARG A 28 7.12 -0.13 14.46
N ILE A 29 6.32 -0.97 13.82
CA ILE A 29 6.34 -2.43 14.00
C ILE A 29 7.31 -3.02 12.99
N LYS A 30 8.09 -4.04 13.40
CA LYS A 30 9.00 -4.73 12.50
C LYS A 30 8.19 -5.59 11.54
N HIS A 31 8.67 -5.67 10.30
CA HIS A 31 8.14 -6.62 9.35
C HIS A 31 8.96 -7.89 9.44
N ASN A 32 8.27 -9.03 9.49
CA ASN A 32 8.87 -10.35 9.44
C ASN A 32 8.41 -11.04 8.15
N LEU A 33 9.27 -11.87 7.56
CA LEU A 33 8.89 -12.75 6.47
C LEU A 33 8.07 -13.90 7.06
N GLN A 34 6.79 -13.99 6.70
CA GLN A 34 5.96 -15.14 7.01
C GLN A 34 5.41 -15.71 5.71
N THR A 35 5.63 -17.00 5.48
CA THR A 35 5.00 -17.76 4.38
C THR A 35 5.03 -17.02 3.04
N SER A 36 6.22 -16.56 2.60
CA SER A 36 6.47 -15.83 1.35
C SER A 36 5.90 -14.40 1.24
N GLN A 37 5.31 -13.85 2.29
CA GLN A 37 4.86 -12.46 2.33
C GLN A 37 5.51 -11.71 3.51
N THR A 38 5.84 -10.45 3.26
CA THR A 38 6.35 -9.55 4.30
C THR A 38 5.15 -8.99 5.07
N GLY A 39 5.01 -9.37 6.35
CA GLY A 39 3.91 -8.96 7.22
C GLY A 39 4.39 -8.28 8.49
N ALA A 40 3.49 -7.60 9.22
CA ALA A 40 3.81 -7.08 10.55
C ALA A 40 4.06 -8.24 11.54
N ASP A 41 4.90 -8.00 12.53
CA ASP A 41 5.14 -8.93 13.65
C ASP A 41 3.82 -9.36 14.32
N LEU A 42 3.45 -10.64 14.18
CA LEU A 42 2.15 -11.15 14.63
C LEU A 42 1.98 -11.08 16.14
N ASP A 43 3.04 -11.32 16.93
CA ASP A 43 2.94 -11.22 18.38
C ASP A 43 2.54 -9.79 18.75
N ARG A 44 3.15 -8.79 18.10
CA ARG A 44 2.77 -7.38 18.28
C ARG A 44 1.34 -7.10 17.83
N VAL A 45 0.90 -7.67 16.70
CA VAL A 45 -0.47 -7.51 16.19
C VAL A 45 -1.50 -8.08 17.17
N GLU A 46 -1.27 -9.28 17.72
CA GLU A 46 -2.20 -9.91 18.68
C GLU A 46 -2.35 -9.10 19.96
N HIS A 47 -1.26 -8.57 20.51
CA HIS A 47 -1.35 -7.65 21.66
C HIS A 47 -2.11 -6.37 21.32
N LEU A 48 -1.96 -5.86 20.09
CA LEU A 48 -2.65 -4.64 19.66
C LEU A 48 -4.14 -4.86 19.39
N LYS A 49 -4.56 -6.05 18.95
CA LYS A 49 -5.99 -6.39 18.83
C LYS A 49 -6.75 -6.27 20.16
N ALA A 50 -6.06 -6.46 21.29
CA ALA A 50 -6.67 -6.33 22.62
C ALA A 50 -6.93 -4.87 23.04
N VAL A 51 -6.24 -3.89 22.43
CA VAL A 51 -6.27 -2.47 22.87
C VAL A 51 -6.63 -1.49 21.77
N CYS A 52 -6.52 -1.87 20.49
CA CYS A 52 -6.89 -1.08 19.33
C CYS A 52 -8.17 -1.66 18.73
N PRO A 53 -9.27 -0.90 18.67
CA PRO A 53 -10.52 -1.38 18.08
C PRO A 53 -10.33 -1.84 16.63
N HIS A 54 -10.82 -3.04 16.31
CA HIS A 54 -10.93 -3.49 14.93
C HIS A 54 -12.09 -2.76 14.24
N ARG A 55 -11.85 -2.27 13.03
CA ARG A 55 -12.82 -1.55 12.21
C ARG A 55 -12.79 -2.05 10.78
N VAL A 56 -13.96 -2.29 10.23
CA VAL A 56 -14.19 -2.55 8.81
C VAL A 56 -14.46 -1.21 8.14
N VAL A 57 -13.75 -0.91 7.05
CA VAL A 57 -13.87 0.36 6.32
C VAL A 57 -14.53 0.10 4.97
N GLU A 58 -15.83 0.34 4.92
CA GLU A 58 -16.63 0.23 3.70
C GLU A 58 -16.64 1.57 2.96
N MET A 59 -16.46 1.51 1.65
CA MET A 59 -16.36 2.69 0.79
C MET A 59 -17.03 2.43 -0.55
N ASP A 60 -17.72 3.42 -1.06
CA ASP A 60 -18.26 3.40 -2.42
C ASP A 60 -17.20 3.84 -3.43
N ALA A 61 -17.43 3.54 -4.72
CA ALA A 61 -16.51 3.93 -5.77
C ALA A 61 -16.34 5.47 -5.81
N GLY A 62 -15.07 5.92 -5.84
CA GLY A 62 -14.73 7.35 -5.82
C GLY A 62 -14.50 7.96 -4.43
N ASP A 63 -14.77 7.23 -3.36
CA ASP A 63 -14.33 7.63 -2.02
C ASP A 63 -12.80 7.68 -1.91
N CYS A 64 -12.29 8.32 -0.86
CA CYS A 64 -10.85 8.34 -0.59
C CYS A 64 -10.56 8.25 0.91
N LEU A 65 -9.82 7.21 1.30
CA LEU A 65 -9.31 7.04 2.66
C LEU A 65 -7.84 7.42 2.73
N PHE A 66 -7.50 8.37 3.60
CA PHE A 66 -6.11 8.68 3.94
C PHE A 66 -5.72 7.98 5.25
N PHE A 67 -4.59 7.28 5.24
CA PHE A 67 -4.07 6.67 6.47
C PHE A 67 -2.54 6.72 6.60
N HIS A 68 -2.11 6.59 7.86
CA HIS A 68 -0.71 6.67 8.26
C HIS A 68 0.06 5.36 7.92
N CYS A 69 1.35 5.45 7.60
CA CYS A 69 2.15 4.27 7.21
C CYS A 69 2.33 3.21 8.32
N ASN A 70 2.15 3.61 9.59
CA ASN A 70 2.14 2.69 10.74
C ASN A 70 0.75 2.19 11.12
N LEU A 71 -0.33 2.59 10.44
CA LEU A 71 -1.64 2.04 10.73
C LEU A 71 -1.65 0.57 10.32
N LEU A 72 -1.87 -0.34 11.27
CA LEU A 72 -2.07 -1.75 10.97
C LEU A 72 -3.38 -1.92 10.23
N HIS A 73 -3.29 -2.55 9.06
CA HIS A 73 -4.42 -2.80 8.18
C HIS A 73 -4.24 -4.12 7.42
N THR A 74 -5.35 -4.71 7.00
CA THR A 74 -5.41 -5.88 6.12
C THR A 74 -6.58 -5.73 5.15
N SER A 75 -6.61 -6.50 4.07
CA SER A 75 -7.84 -6.70 3.30
C SER A 75 -8.56 -7.94 3.83
N GLY A 76 -9.89 -7.87 3.90
CA GLY A 76 -10.72 -9.06 4.12
C GLY A 76 -10.66 -10.02 2.94
N THR A 77 -11.14 -11.25 3.14
CA THR A 77 -11.30 -12.22 2.04
C THR A 77 -12.47 -11.78 1.15
N ASN A 78 -12.26 -11.73 -0.17
CA ASN A 78 -13.36 -11.53 -1.11
C ASN A 78 -14.09 -12.86 -1.33
N VAL A 79 -15.32 -12.95 -0.83
CA VAL A 79 -16.21 -14.13 -0.95
C VAL A 79 -17.39 -13.85 -1.89
N SER A 80 -17.38 -12.70 -2.56
CA SER A 80 -18.40 -12.28 -3.51
C SER A 80 -18.07 -12.70 -4.94
N ASP A 81 -19.00 -12.47 -5.86
CA ASP A 81 -18.82 -12.55 -7.32
C ASP A 81 -18.31 -11.24 -7.92
N THR A 82 -18.02 -10.23 -7.10
CA THR A 82 -17.58 -8.90 -7.54
C THR A 82 -16.07 -8.73 -7.38
N LYS A 83 -15.46 -7.99 -8.31
CA LYS A 83 -14.08 -7.51 -8.19
C LYS A 83 -14.01 -6.33 -7.22
N ARG A 84 -12.80 -6.05 -6.70
CA ARG A 84 -12.51 -4.91 -5.82
C ARG A 84 -11.23 -4.21 -6.25
N TRP A 85 -11.29 -3.43 -7.33
CA TRP A 85 -10.15 -2.63 -7.76
C TRP A 85 -10.00 -1.37 -6.93
N ALA A 86 -8.75 -1.03 -6.62
CA ALA A 86 -8.40 0.17 -5.88
C ALA A 86 -7.09 0.76 -6.43
N LEU A 87 -7.02 2.08 -6.43
CA LEU A 87 -5.80 2.84 -6.66
C LEU A 87 -5.22 3.27 -5.31
N ILE A 88 -3.95 2.95 -5.07
CA ILE A 88 -3.31 3.15 -3.75
C ILE A 88 -2.01 3.95 -3.91
N PRO A 89 -2.07 5.27 -4.11
CA PRO A 89 -0.87 6.09 -4.13
C PRO A 89 -0.31 6.25 -2.70
N CYS A 90 0.99 6.00 -2.58
CA CYS A 90 1.74 6.14 -1.34
C CYS A 90 2.65 7.36 -1.43
N TYR A 91 2.52 8.27 -0.47
CA TYR A 91 3.28 9.52 -0.40
C TYR A 91 4.30 9.48 0.72
N ASN A 92 5.48 10.03 0.42
CA ASN A 92 6.54 10.27 1.37
C ASN A 92 7.04 11.71 1.24
N LEU A 93 7.60 12.27 2.33
CA LEU A 93 8.17 13.61 2.28
C LEU A 93 9.49 13.58 1.50
N ARG A 94 9.78 14.64 0.74
CA ARG A 94 11.09 14.85 0.11
C ARG A 94 12.24 14.71 1.11
N SER A 95 12.05 15.19 2.33
CA SER A 95 13.03 15.12 3.41
C SER A 95 13.21 13.70 3.99
N ASN A 96 12.27 12.78 3.73
CA ASN A 96 12.35 11.38 4.15
C ASN A 96 12.77 10.49 2.97
N ASN A 97 13.79 10.92 2.23
CA ASN A 97 14.34 10.16 1.11
C ASN A 97 15.04 8.88 1.63
N PRO A 98 14.76 7.68 1.08
CA PRO A 98 15.45 6.46 1.49
C PRO A 98 16.97 6.59 1.37
N ILE A 99 17.69 6.16 2.41
CA ILE A 99 19.16 6.22 2.45
C ILE A 99 19.79 5.20 1.49
N TYR A 100 19.18 4.02 1.40
CA TYR A 100 19.65 2.93 0.55
C TYR A 100 18.85 2.91 -0.75
N GLU A 101 19.54 2.63 -1.87
CA GLU A 101 18.88 2.31 -3.13
C GLU A 101 18.12 0.98 -2.98
N HIS A 102 16.87 0.99 -3.43
CA HIS A 102 15.94 -0.14 -3.31
C HIS A 102 14.90 -0.06 -4.43
N HIS A 103 14.08 -1.10 -4.61
CA HIS A 103 13.00 -1.09 -5.61
C HIS A 103 11.92 -0.02 -5.34
N HIS A 104 11.87 0.53 -4.12
CA HIS A 104 11.03 1.68 -3.83
C HIS A 104 11.76 2.95 -4.27
N PRO A 105 11.13 3.80 -5.10
CA PRO A 105 11.81 4.95 -5.68
C PRO A 105 12.24 5.93 -4.59
N GLN A 106 13.46 6.43 -4.74
CA GLN A 106 13.91 7.63 -4.05
C GLN A 106 13.18 8.86 -4.60
N TYR A 107 13.29 9.97 -3.88
CA TYR A 107 12.70 11.25 -4.28
C TYR A 107 13.16 11.66 -5.68
N THR A 108 12.21 11.75 -6.61
CA THR A 108 12.40 12.37 -7.92
C THR A 108 11.91 13.82 -7.86
N PRO A 109 12.77 14.83 -8.14
CA PRO A 109 12.34 16.21 -8.22
C PRO A 109 11.21 16.40 -9.25
N LEU A 110 10.11 17.02 -8.81
CA LEU A 110 9.03 17.41 -9.70
C LEU A 110 9.36 18.75 -10.35
N HIS A 111 9.46 18.74 -11.68
CA HIS A 111 9.62 19.95 -12.49
C HIS A 111 8.23 20.46 -12.86
N LYS A 112 7.85 21.63 -12.31
CA LYS A 112 6.60 22.27 -12.71
C LYS A 112 6.71 22.70 -14.17
N VAL A 113 5.70 22.36 -14.95
CA VAL A 113 5.54 22.74 -16.35
C VAL A 113 4.33 23.67 -16.48
N PRO A 114 4.25 24.52 -17.52
CA PRO A 114 3.04 25.29 -17.81
C PRO A 114 1.85 24.37 -18.09
N ASP A 115 0.62 24.87 -17.88
CA ASP A 115 -0.62 24.11 -18.14
C ASP A 115 -0.70 23.58 -19.58
N THR A 116 -0.10 24.30 -20.54
CA THR A 116 -0.06 23.91 -21.96
C THR A 116 0.73 22.63 -22.22
N ALA A 117 1.60 22.21 -21.30
CA ALA A 117 2.45 21.04 -21.48
C ALA A 117 1.67 19.72 -21.65
N ILE A 118 0.42 19.67 -21.20
CA ILE A 118 -0.45 18.50 -21.44
C ILE A 118 -0.79 18.32 -22.93
N MET A 119 -0.77 19.39 -23.71
CA MET A 119 -1.02 19.34 -25.16
C MET A 119 0.21 18.86 -25.93
N ASP A 120 1.40 19.12 -25.38
CA ASP A 120 2.68 18.81 -25.99
C ASP A 120 3.26 17.45 -25.53
N CYS A 121 2.69 16.86 -24.47
CA CYS A 121 3.20 15.60 -23.94
C CYS A 121 2.85 14.42 -24.88
N GLN A 122 3.84 13.59 -25.20
CA GLN A 122 3.62 12.33 -25.90
C GLN A 122 3.24 11.23 -24.91
N ASN A 123 2.34 10.34 -25.34
CA ASN A 123 2.13 9.08 -24.64
C ASN A 123 3.40 8.23 -24.80
N PHE A 124 3.99 7.83 -23.67
CA PHE A 124 5.07 6.86 -23.66
C PHE A 124 4.48 5.45 -23.63
N ASP A 125 4.35 4.84 -24.80
CA ASP A 125 3.99 3.43 -24.98
C ASP A 125 5.21 2.49 -24.92
N ASP A 126 6.43 3.04 -24.97
CA ASP A 126 7.65 2.28 -24.77
C ASP A 126 7.74 1.73 -23.33
N LEU A 127 7.80 0.40 -23.25
CA LEU A 127 7.99 -0.35 -22.02
C LEU A 127 9.44 -0.84 -21.85
N SER A 128 10.35 -0.48 -22.77
CA SER A 128 11.76 -0.84 -22.69
C SER A 128 12.38 -0.37 -21.37
N GLY A 129 12.96 -1.29 -20.62
CA GLY A 129 13.51 -1.01 -19.28
C GLY A 129 12.49 -0.88 -18.16
N LYS A 130 11.17 -0.97 -18.44
CA LYS A 130 10.15 -1.11 -17.40
C LYS A 130 10.10 -2.56 -16.94
N ILE A 131 10.39 -2.78 -15.66
CA ILE A 131 10.37 -4.09 -15.05
C ILE A 131 8.99 -4.29 -14.44
N PHE A 132 8.22 -5.23 -14.99
CA PHE A 132 7.06 -5.77 -14.28
C PHE A 132 7.58 -6.73 -13.20
N ASN A 133 6.86 -6.86 -12.08
CA ASN A 133 7.35 -7.69 -10.99
C ASN A 133 7.68 -9.11 -11.47
N VAL A 134 8.95 -9.52 -11.32
CA VAL A 134 9.45 -10.87 -11.61
C VAL A 134 9.64 -11.55 -10.25
N PRO A 135 8.68 -12.38 -9.79
CA PRO A 135 8.68 -12.90 -8.42
C PRO A 135 9.95 -13.65 -8.04
N GLU A 136 10.61 -14.30 -9.01
CA GLU A 136 11.85 -15.04 -8.82
C GLU A 136 13.04 -14.13 -8.47
N GLU A 137 13.02 -12.88 -8.92
CA GLU A 137 14.07 -11.87 -8.71
C GLU A 137 13.77 -10.96 -7.50
N ASP A 138 12.53 -10.99 -7.01
CA ASP A 138 12.11 -10.17 -5.88
C ASP A 138 12.57 -10.80 -4.54
N LYS A 139 13.54 -10.13 -3.92
CA LYS A 139 14.12 -10.52 -2.62
C LYS A 139 13.13 -10.46 -1.46
N THR A 140 11.95 -9.87 -1.64
CA THR A 140 10.92 -9.77 -0.61
C THR A 140 9.93 -10.94 -0.58
N VAL A 141 9.94 -11.79 -1.61
CA VAL A 141 9.05 -12.97 -1.74
C VAL A 141 9.73 -14.25 -1.27
N ASN A 142 11.07 -14.30 -1.34
CA ASN A 142 11.86 -15.44 -0.90
C ASN A 142 12.05 -15.43 0.62
N ALA A 143 11.05 -15.92 1.35
CA ALA A 143 11.22 -16.29 2.74
C ALA A 143 12.31 -17.37 2.82
N LYS A 144 13.47 -17.04 3.43
CA LYS A 144 14.45 -18.08 3.78
C LYS A 144 13.75 -19.03 4.75
N MET A 145 13.49 -20.26 4.30
CA MET A 145 13.13 -21.34 5.21
C MET A 145 14.37 -21.59 6.08
N ASN A 146 14.28 -21.19 7.35
CA ASN A 146 15.19 -21.63 8.39
C ASN A 146 14.52 -22.77 9.14
#